data_AF-A0A5K1K3P5-F1
#
_entry.id   AF-A0A5K1K3P5-F1
#
_cell.length_a   1.000
_cell.length_b   1.000
_cell.length_c   1.000
_cell.angle_alpha   90.00
_cell.angle_beta   90.00
_cell.angle_gamma   90.00
#
_symmetry.space_group_name_H-M   'P 1'
#
loop_
_entity.id
_entity.type
_entity.pdbx_description
1 polymer ?
#
loop_
_entity_poly.entity_id
_entity_poly.type
_entity_poly.pdbx_seq_one_letter_code
_entity_poly.pdbx_strand_id
1 'polypeptide(L)' 'MPRQIVAIGRNYSEHAKELNNAVPTEPIIFLKPTTSYVASGGTVEIPQGILAHYE' A
#
# COMPACT_ATOMS: atom_id res chain seq x y z
N MET A 1 -1.26 2.08 20.20
CA MET A 1 -1.25 2.42 18.76
C MET A 1 0.19 2.41 18.27
N PRO A 2 0.50 1.76 17.13
CA PRO A 2 1.87 1.73 16.60
C PRO A 2 2.34 3.15 16.26
N ARG A 3 3.65 3.38 16.46
CA ARG A 3 4.28 4.70 16.30
C ARG A 3 4.61 5.04 14.84
N GLN A 4 4.67 4.03 13.97
CA GLN A 4 5.00 4.14 12.56
C GLN A 4 4.33 3.01 11.78
N ILE A 5 4.01 3.25 10.50
CA ILE A 5 3.56 2.23 9.55
C ILE A 5 4.63 2.11 8.47
N VAL A 6 5.23 0.93 8.34
CA VAL A 6 6.20 0.59 7.29
C VAL A 6 5.55 -0.43 6.37
N ALA A 7 5.43 -0.10 5.08
CA ALA A 7 4.80 -0.94 4.07
C ALA A 7 5.84 -1.49 3.09
N ILE A 8 5.62 -2.72 2.64
CA ILE A 8 6.49 -3.42 1.68
C ILE A 8 5.76 -3.51 0.35
N GLY A 9 6.35 -2.94 -0.69
CA GLY A 9 5.82 -3.05 -2.05
C GLY A 9 6.27 -4.34 -2.74
N ARG A 10 5.38 -4.92 -3.56
CA ARG A 10 5.72 -6.00 -4.50
C ARG A 10 6.37 -7.23 -3.85
N ASN A 11 5.88 -7.64 -2.68
CA ASN A 11 6.38 -8.80 -1.93
C ASN A 11 5.82 -10.16 -2.40
N TYR A 12 5.12 -10.17 -3.53
CA TYR A 12 4.56 -11.37 -4.18
C TYR A 12 4.96 -11.38 -5.65
N SER A 13 5.55 -12.48 -6.13
CA SER A 13 6.06 -12.59 -7.50
C SER A 13 4.98 -12.42 -8.55
N GLU A 14 3.78 -12.97 -8.30
CA GLU A 14 2.66 -12.87 -9.24
C GLU A 14 2.13 -11.44 -9.31
N HIS A 15 1.98 -10.76 -8.17
CA HIS A 15 1.59 -9.35 -8.14
C HIS A 15 2.62 -8.43 -8.83
N ALA A 16 3.92 -8.72 -8.73
CA ALA A 16 4.92 -7.99 -9.51
C ALA A 16 4.71 -8.15 -11.03
N LYS A 17 4.35 -9.36 -11.48
CA LYS A 17 4.09 -9.67 -12.90
C LYS A 17 2.77 -9.08 -13.40
N GLU A 18 1.72 -9.01 -12.58
CA GLU A 18 0.41 -8.43 -12.92
C GLU A 18 0.53 -7.01 -13.48
N LEU A 19 1.50 -6.25 -12.97
CA LEU A 19 1.76 -4.88 -13.37
C LEU A 19 2.95 -4.75 -14.36
N ASN A 20 3.36 -5.86 -15.00
CA ASN A 20 4.54 -5.94 -15.88
C ASN A 20 5.83 -5.39 -15.23
N ASN A 21 5.97 -5.52 -13.92
CA ASN A 21 7.17 -5.09 -13.21
C ASN A 21 8.17 -6.24 -13.06
N ALA A 22 9.45 -5.91 -13.02
CA ALA A 22 10.48 -6.85 -12.59
C ALA A 22 10.27 -7.23 -11.11
N VAL A 23 10.53 -8.49 -10.76
CA VAL A 23 10.59 -8.92 -9.36
C VAL A 23 11.75 -8.17 -8.68
N PRO A 24 11.50 -7.41 -7.60
CA PRO A 24 12.56 -6.67 -6.93
C PRO A 24 13.64 -7.60 -6.38
N THR A 25 14.91 -7.23 -6.54
CA THR A 25 16.04 -7.94 -5.92
C THR A 25 16.28 -7.49 -4.48
N GLU A 26 15.72 -6.33 -4.10
CA GLU A 26 15.73 -5.77 -2.75
C GLU A 26 14.33 -5.28 -2.37
N PRO A 27 13.98 -5.23 -1.07
CA PRO A 27 12.67 -4.78 -0.62
C PRO A 27 12.38 -3.32 -0.99
N ILE A 28 11.21 -3.07 -1.57
CA ILE A 28 10.68 -1.72 -1.75
C ILE A 28 9.95 -1.33 -0.47
N ILE A 29 10.39 -0.28 0.20
CA ILE A 29 9.83 0.17 1.47
C ILE A 29 9.28 1.59 1.35
N PHE A 30 8.10 1.82 1.90
CA PHE A 30 7.51 3.16 2.00
C PHE A 30 6.76 3.33 3.34
N LEU A 31 6.47 4.58 3.70
CA LEU A 31 5.81 4.92 4.96
C LEU A 31 4.37 5.35 4.70
N LYS A 32 3.46 4.90 5.57
CA LYS A 32 2.13 5.49 5.72
C LYS A 32 2.08 6.29 7.02
N PRO A 33 1.48 7.50 7.04
CA PRO A 33 1.32 8.22 8.29
C PRO A 33 0.32 7.47 9.19
N THR A 34 0.52 7.49 10.51
CA THR A 34 -0.41 6.87 11.47
C THR A 34 -1.80 7.49 11.44
N THR A 35 -1.93 8.73 10.96
CA THR A 35 -3.23 9.39 10.71
C THR A 35 -4.05 8.75 9.59
N SER A 36 -3.48 7.80 8.84
CA SER A 36 -4.14 7.13 7.72
C SER A 36 -4.77 5.78 8.08
N TYR A 37 -4.89 5.47 9.37
CA TYR A 37 -5.69 4.35 9.87
C TYR A 37 -7.19 4.64 9.70
N VAL A 38 -7.91 3.64 9.21
CA VAL A 38 -9.38 3.59 9.27
C VAL A 38 -9.74 2.36 10.09
N ALA A 39 -10.59 2.51 11.10
CA ALA A 39 -11.04 1.37 11.90
C ALA A 39 -11.85 0.39 11.04
N SER A 40 -11.85 -0.90 11.40
CA SER A 40 -12.64 -1.90 10.69
C SER A 40 -14.12 -1.50 10.64
N GLY A 41 -14.73 -1.60 9.44
CA GLY A 41 -16.09 -1.11 9.18
C GLY A 41 -16.20 0.39 8.93
N GLY A 42 -15.10 1.14 9.01
CA GLY A 42 -15.06 2.57 8.69
C GLY A 42 -15.05 2.85 7.18
N THR A 43 -15.35 4.11 6.83
CA THR A 43 -15.39 4.57 5.43
C THR A 43 -14.02 5.04 4.97
N VAL A 44 -13.59 4.59 3.79
CA VAL A 44 -12.39 5.09 3.11
C VAL A 44 -12.80 6.27 2.22
N GLU A 45 -12.33 7.47 2.56
CA GLU A 45 -12.54 8.67 1.74
C GLU A 45 -11.58 8.68 0.56
N ILE A 46 -12.11 8.78 -0.67
CA ILE A 46 -11.30 8.86 -1.89
C ILE A 46 -11.15 10.34 -2.27
N PRO A 47 -9.92 10.88 -2.35
CA PRO A 47 -9.71 12.26 -2.77
C PRO A 47 -10.24 12.53 -4.19
N GLN A 48 -10.75 13.74 -4.41
CA GLN A 48 -11.31 14.11 -5.71
C GLN A 48 -10.27 13.97 -6.84
N GLY A 49 -10.67 13.31 -7.93
CA GLY A 49 -9.82 13.12 -9.12
C GLY A 49 -8.82 11.96 -9.00
N ILE A 50 -8.86 11.18 -7.91
CA ILE A 50 -7.99 10.01 -7.73
C ILE A 50 -8.71 8.72 -8.12
N LEU A 51 -8.07 7.94 -9.00
CA LEU A 51 -8.42 6.54 -9.21
C LEU A 51 -7.75 5.71 -8.11
N ALA A 52 -8.54 5.29 -7.13
CA ALA A 52 -8.05 4.46 -6.03
C ALA A 52 -7.97 2.98 -6.42
N HIS A 53 -6.93 2.31 -5.93
CA HIS A 53 -6.73 0.86 -6.05
C HIS A 53 -6.71 0.24 -4.64
N TYR A 54 -6.97 -1.06 -4.57
CA TYR A 54 -6.87 -1.83 -3.32
C TYR A 54 -5.65 -2.75 -3.38
N GLU A 55 -5.00 -2.93 -2.23
CA GLU A 55 -3.80 -3.74 -1.99
C GLU A 55 -3.94 -4.43 -0.64
#